data_AF-A0A7C3M6V2-F1
#
_entry.id   AF-A0A7C3M6V2-F1
#
_cell.length_a   1.000
_cell.length_b   1.000
_cell.length_c   1.000
_cell.angle_alpha   90.00
_cell.angle_beta   90.00
_cell.angle_gamma   90.00
#
_symmetry.space_group_name_H-M   'P 1'
#
loop_
_entity.id
_entity.type
_entity.pdbx_description
1 polymer ?
#
loop_
_entity_poly.entity_id
_entity_poly.type
_entity_poly.pdbx_seq_one_letter_code
_entity_poly.pdbx_strand_id
1 'polypeptide(L)'
;MDDLDKYYEIDFIIWNSTLGISDFVSIGEIKKENEELLIWLDEPYDFVGPLKLKQLLKNDELQFEACVVMTEEYWEKNKNELLIQSYVKQQHTFKEFQEELKRRNKNKSQHHSNQEIQYREILCLPLQGILNTTQIKSAYKKIAKTEHPDMGGSHENFIQITEAKEALLLICE
;
A
#
# COMPACT_ATOMS: atom_id res chain seq x y z
N MET A 1 38.80 -26.56 -22.62
CA MET A 1 38.00 -26.64 -21.39
C MET A 1 38.02 -25.24 -20.86
N ASP A 2 36.91 -24.51 -21.04
CA ASP A 2 36.84 -23.09 -20.72
C ASP A 2 36.97 -22.92 -19.21
N ASP A 3 37.80 -21.98 -18.74
CA ASP A 3 38.03 -21.69 -17.31
C ASP A 3 36.77 -21.12 -16.60
N LEU A 4 35.62 -21.16 -17.28
CA LEU A 4 34.34 -20.65 -16.81
C LEU A 4 33.50 -21.73 -16.11
N ASP A 5 33.73 -23.01 -16.41
CA ASP A 5 32.95 -24.12 -15.85
C ASP A 5 33.00 -24.15 -14.31
N LYS A 6 34.11 -23.72 -13.71
CA LYS A 6 34.30 -23.65 -12.25
C LYS A 6 33.31 -22.71 -11.54
N TYR A 7 32.72 -21.75 -12.27
CA TYR A 7 31.79 -20.79 -11.68
C TYR A 7 30.37 -21.34 -11.58
N TYR A 8 30.02 -22.32 -12.41
CA TYR A 8 28.71 -22.98 -12.36
C TYR A 8 28.53 -23.85 -11.10
N GLU A 9 29.62 -24.20 -10.42
CA GLU A 9 29.59 -24.93 -9.14
C GLU A 9 29.42 -24.00 -7.93
N ILE A 10 29.33 -22.68 -8.14
CA ILE A 10 29.21 -21.70 -7.06
C ILE A 10 27.75 -21.27 -6.94
N ASP A 11 27.17 -21.53 -5.77
CA ASP A 11 25.89 -20.95 -5.38
C ASP A 11 26.10 -19.58 -4.72
N PHE A 12 25.16 -18.68 -4.97
CA PHE A 12 25.06 -17.38 -4.31
C PHE A 12 23.78 -17.31 -3.50
N ILE A 13 23.68 -16.28 -2.66
CA ILE A 13 22.46 -15.93 -1.96
C ILE A 13 21.88 -14.67 -2.57
N ILE A 14 20.59 -14.69 -2.89
CA ILE A 14 19.83 -13.47 -3.16
C ILE A 14 19.01 -13.11 -1.91
N TRP A 15 19.21 -11.89 -1.41
CA TRP A 15 18.56 -11.39 -0.19
C TRP A 15 17.67 -10.19 -0.50
N ASN A 16 16.39 -10.28 -0.17
CA ASN A 16 15.46 -9.15 -0.24
C ASN A 16 15.28 -8.54 1.16
N SER A 17 15.96 -7.42 1.43
CA SER A 17 15.89 -6.73 2.72
C SER A 17 14.50 -6.20 3.07
N THR A 18 13.63 -5.99 2.07
CA THR A 18 12.28 -5.47 2.28
C THR A 18 11.33 -6.58 2.71
N LEU A 19 11.47 -7.78 2.13
CA LEU A 19 10.65 -8.95 2.47
C LEU A 19 11.25 -9.79 3.59
N GLY A 20 12.55 -9.66 3.85
CA GLY A 20 13.27 -10.47 4.84
C GLY A 20 13.42 -11.93 4.42
N ILE A 21 13.55 -12.17 3.11
CA ILE A 21 13.61 -13.51 2.50
C ILE A 21 14.94 -13.64 1.75
N SER A 22 15.56 -14.81 1.86
CA SER A 22 16.76 -15.22 1.14
C SER A 22 16.51 -16.52 0.37
N ASP A 23 17.11 -16.66 -0.81
CA ASP A 23 17.17 -17.92 -1.55
C ASP A 23 18.60 -18.20 -2.01
N PHE A 24 18.93 -19.49 -2.14
CA PHE A 24 20.12 -19.93 -2.85
C PHE A 24 19.87 -19.84 -4.35
N VAL A 25 20.85 -19.35 -5.09
CA VAL A 25 20.76 -19.12 -6.52
C VAL A 25 22.01 -19.62 -7.23
N SER A 26 21.80 -20.40 -8.30
CA SER A 26 22.87 -20.92 -9.15
C SER A 26 23.10 -20.00 -10.36
N ILE A 27 24.29 -20.09 -10.96
CA ILE A 27 24.58 -19.42 -12.24
C ILE A 27 23.97 -20.24 -13.39
N GLY A 28 23.10 -19.62 -14.19
CA GLY A 28 22.56 -20.22 -15.42
C GLY A 28 23.36 -19.88 -16.68
N GLU A 29 23.82 -18.62 -16.81
CA GLU A 29 24.58 -18.19 -17.99
C GLU A 29 25.75 -17.29 -17.61
N ILE A 30 26.88 -17.48 -18.28
CA ILE A 30 28.05 -16.62 -18.19
C ILE A 30 28.37 -16.06 -19.58
N LYS A 31 28.42 -14.74 -19.71
CA LYS A 31 28.90 -14.04 -20.91
C LYS A 31 30.13 -13.21 -20.59
N LYS A 32 31.12 -13.26 -21.49
CA LYS A 32 32.29 -12.40 -21.43
C LYS A 32 32.11 -11.21 -22.36
N GLU A 33 32.02 -10.02 -21.80
CA GLU A 33 31.91 -8.76 -22.55
C GLU A 33 33.04 -7.80 -22.11
N ASN A 34 33.86 -7.32 -23.05
CA ASN A 34 34.92 -6.33 -22.77
C ASN A 34 35.79 -6.67 -21.54
N GLU A 35 36.18 -7.94 -21.38
CA GLU A 35 36.93 -8.48 -20.22
C GLU A 35 36.17 -8.57 -18.88
N GLU A 36 34.94 -8.09 -18.82
CA GLU A 36 34.00 -8.36 -17.72
C GLU A 36 33.32 -9.71 -17.92
N LEU A 37 33.03 -10.38 -16.80
CA LEU A 37 32.22 -11.59 -16.77
C LEU A 37 30.85 -11.21 -16.21
N LEU A 38 29.85 -11.26 -17.09
CA LEU A 38 28.45 -11.05 -16.76
C LEU A 38 27.79 -12.40 -16.51
N ILE A 39 27.02 -12.50 -15.45
CA ILE A 39 26.29 -13.71 -15.09
C ILE A 39 24.79 -13.46 -15.01
N TRP A 40 24.02 -14.48 -15.32
CA TRP A 40 22.59 -14.56 -15.04
C TRP A 40 22.39 -15.71 -14.07
N LEU A 41 21.65 -15.43 -13.00
CA LEU A 41 21.21 -16.42 -12.05
C LEU A 41 19.99 -17.15 -12.60
N ASP A 42 19.88 -18.44 -12.32
CA ASP A 42 18.78 -19.29 -12.74
C ASP A 42 18.00 -19.73 -11.49
N GLU A 43 18.03 -21.00 -11.12
CA GLU A 43 17.20 -21.56 -10.05
C GLU A 43 17.33 -20.80 -8.71
N PRO A 44 16.21 -20.57 -7.96
CA PRO A 44 14.82 -20.93 -8.27
C PRO A 44 14.09 -19.94 -9.20
N TYR A 45 14.81 -19.02 -9.83
CA TYR A 45 14.28 -18.02 -10.74
C TYR A 45 14.50 -18.45 -12.20
N ASP A 46 13.82 -17.81 -13.15
CA ASP A 46 13.96 -18.22 -14.56
C ASP A 46 15.16 -17.57 -15.27
N PHE A 47 15.60 -16.37 -14.84
CA PHE A 47 16.76 -15.63 -15.38
C PHE A 47 16.90 -14.26 -14.67
N VAL A 48 17.87 -14.09 -13.77
CA VAL A 48 18.10 -12.83 -13.03
C VAL A 48 19.50 -12.29 -13.30
N GLY A 49 19.59 -11.15 -13.99
CA GLY A 49 20.87 -10.52 -14.33
C GLY A 49 20.72 -9.44 -15.41
N PRO A 50 21.83 -8.95 -15.99
CA PRO A 50 23.21 -9.39 -15.74
C PRO A 50 23.81 -8.85 -14.43
N LEU A 51 24.67 -9.66 -13.79
CA LEU A 51 25.48 -9.28 -12.63
C LEU A 51 26.97 -9.34 -12.98
N LYS A 52 27.78 -8.47 -12.37
CA LYS A 52 29.24 -8.46 -12.57
C LYS A 52 29.93 -9.45 -11.63
N LEU A 53 30.23 -10.66 -12.13
CA LEU A 53 30.79 -11.76 -11.32
C LEU A 53 32.08 -11.37 -10.59
N LYS A 54 33.03 -10.73 -11.29
CA LYS A 54 34.30 -10.31 -10.67
C LYS A 54 34.10 -9.30 -9.55
N GLN A 55 33.08 -8.44 -9.64
CA GLN A 55 32.76 -7.47 -8.59
C GLN A 55 32.12 -8.17 -7.39
N LEU A 56 31.18 -9.08 -7.65
CA LEU A 56 30.53 -9.88 -6.62
C LEU A 56 31.54 -10.72 -5.82
N LEU A 57 32.44 -11.44 -6.50
CA LEU A 57 33.49 -12.23 -5.83
C LEU A 57 34.52 -11.38 -5.08
N LYS A 58 34.72 -10.12 -5.47
CA LYS A 58 35.68 -9.21 -4.83
C LYS A 58 35.10 -8.53 -3.59
N ASN A 59 33.83 -8.17 -3.65
CA ASN A 59 33.16 -7.39 -2.61
C ASN A 59 32.29 -8.25 -1.71
N ASP A 60 32.16 -9.54 -2.01
CA ASP A 60 31.24 -10.51 -1.41
C ASP A 60 29.75 -10.20 -1.52
N GLU A 61 29.39 -8.98 -1.94
CA GLU A 61 28.03 -8.54 -2.18
C GLU A 61 27.92 -7.63 -3.41
N LEU A 62 26.72 -7.59 -3.98
CA LEU A 62 26.34 -6.73 -5.08
C LEU A 62 24.86 -6.36 -4.96
N GLN A 63 24.57 -5.05 -4.91
CA GLN A 63 23.20 -4.57 -4.99
C GLN A 63 22.62 -4.85 -6.38
N PHE A 64 21.42 -5.42 -6.42
CA PHE A 64 20.66 -5.68 -7.63
C PHE A 64 19.18 -5.40 -7.40
N GLU A 65 18.68 -4.30 -7.99
CA GLU A 65 17.31 -3.83 -7.76
C GLU A 65 16.99 -3.71 -6.26
N ALA A 66 15.89 -4.32 -5.82
CA ALA A 66 15.47 -4.37 -4.41
C ALA A 66 16.22 -5.42 -3.57
N CYS A 67 17.12 -6.19 -4.18
CA CYS A 67 17.84 -7.31 -3.58
C CYS A 67 19.34 -7.03 -3.47
N VAL A 68 20.01 -7.84 -2.65
CA VAL A 68 21.47 -7.93 -2.60
C VAL A 68 21.84 -9.36 -2.95
N VAL A 69 22.71 -9.54 -3.93
CA VAL A 69 23.31 -10.84 -4.24
C VAL A 69 24.64 -10.93 -3.51
N MET A 70 24.91 -12.05 -2.84
CA MET A 70 26.11 -12.20 -2.02
C MET A 70 26.67 -13.62 -2.05
N THR A 71 27.92 -13.78 -1.65
CA THR A 71 28.53 -15.10 -1.43
C THR A 71 27.92 -15.78 -0.20
N GLU A 72 27.89 -17.11 -0.20
CA GLU A 72 27.38 -17.88 0.95
C GLU A 72 28.16 -17.57 2.24
N GLU A 73 29.49 -17.45 2.15
CA GLU A 73 30.34 -17.12 3.30
C GLU A 73 29.96 -15.78 3.94
N TYR A 74 29.69 -14.77 3.11
CA TYR A 74 29.27 -13.46 3.59
C TYR A 74 27.87 -13.48 4.17
N TRP A 75 26.94 -14.20 3.56
CA TRP A 75 25.62 -14.42 4.13
C TRP A 75 25.70 -15.04 5.52
N GLU A 76 26.41 -16.16 5.68
CA GLU A 76 26.51 -16.87 6.95
C GLU A 76 27.11 -16.01 8.06
N LYS A 77 28.09 -15.17 7.72
CA LYS A 77 28.70 -14.22 8.64
C LYS A 77 27.75 -13.10 9.08
N ASN A 78 26.89 -12.61 8.19
CA ASN A 78 26.10 -11.39 8.41
C ASN A 78 24.59 -11.63 8.60
N LYS A 79 24.10 -12.87 8.43
CA LYS A 79 22.66 -13.20 8.39
C LYS A 79 21.87 -12.62 9.57
N ASN A 80 22.41 -12.69 10.78
CA ASN A 80 21.72 -12.20 11.98
C ASN A 80 21.49 -10.69 11.91
N GLU A 81 22.51 -9.93 11.48
CA GLU A 81 22.41 -8.48 11.34
C GLU A 81 21.44 -8.11 10.21
N LEU A 82 21.53 -8.78 9.06
CA LEU A 82 20.64 -8.56 7.93
C LEU A 82 19.17 -8.83 8.30
N LEU A 83 18.90 -9.91 9.04
CA LEU A 83 17.57 -10.25 9.54
C LEU A 83 17.03 -9.18 10.52
N ILE A 84 17.86 -8.71 11.45
CA ILE A 84 17.48 -7.65 12.40
C ILE A 84 17.15 -6.35 11.65
N GLN A 85 17.99 -5.95 10.71
CA GLN A 85 17.78 -4.74 9.90
C GLN A 85 16.49 -4.83 9.09
N SER A 86 16.23 -5.98 8.43
CA SER A 86 15.00 -6.20 7.69
C SER A 86 13.78 -6.15 8.60
N TYR A 87 13.84 -6.79 9.77
CA TYR A 87 12.76 -6.76 10.75
C TYR A 87 12.41 -5.34 11.21
N VAL A 88 13.42 -4.53 11.54
CA VAL A 88 13.23 -3.11 11.91
C VAL A 88 12.58 -2.32 10.77
N LYS A 89 13.03 -2.53 9.53
CA LYS A 89 12.46 -1.88 8.34
C LYS A 89 10.99 -2.25 8.16
N GLN A 90 10.67 -3.54 8.23
CA GLN A 90 9.29 -4.05 8.12
C GLN A 90 8.38 -3.48 9.22
N GLN A 91 8.86 -3.41 10.47
CA GLN A 91 8.12 -2.79 11.56
C GLN A 91 7.82 -1.31 11.28
N HIS A 92 8.80 -0.56 10.78
CA HIS A 92 8.62 0.84 10.46
C HIS A 92 7.56 1.04 9.38
N THR A 93 7.71 0.34 8.25
CA THR A 93 6.76 0.40 7.14
C THR A 93 5.35 0.00 7.57
N PHE A 94 5.23 -1.06 8.39
CA PHE A 94 3.94 -1.48 8.91
C PHE A 94 3.31 -0.40 9.82
N LYS A 95 4.12 0.23 10.69
CA LYS A 95 3.66 1.30 11.56
C LYS A 95 3.19 2.52 10.77
N GLU A 96 3.94 2.94 9.76
CA GLU A 96 3.58 4.06 8.88
C GLU A 96 2.26 3.79 8.16
N PHE A 97 2.10 2.58 7.61
CA PHE A 97 0.86 2.16 6.96
C PHE A 97 -0.34 2.20 7.92
N GLN A 98 -0.17 1.71 9.15
CA GLN A 98 -1.21 1.76 10.17
C GLN A 98 -1.58 3.20 10.57
N GLU A 99 -0.59 4.09 10.69
CA GLU A 99 -0.83 5.50 10.97
C GLU A 99 -1.57 6.20 9.82
N GLU A 100 -1.25 5.87 8.57
CA GLU A 100 -1.94 6.39 7.40
C GLU A 100 -3.41 5.94 7.36
N LEU A 101 -3.68 4.66 7.60
CA LEU A 101 -5.05 4.13 7.70
C LEU A 101 -5.84 4.86 8.79
N LYS A 102 -5.24 5.08 9.97
CA LYS A 102 -5.88 5.84 11.05
C LYS A 102 -6.20 7.27 10.64
N ARG A 103 -5.28 7.96 9.94
CA ARG A 103 -5.51 9.32 9.41
C ARG A 103 -6.65 9.35 8.39
N ARG A 104 -6.64 8.43 7.43
CA ARG A 104 -7.70 8.32 6.42
C ARG A 104 -9.06 8.04 7.05
N ASN A 105 -9.13 7.12 8.00
CA ASN A 105 -10.37 6.81 8.72
C ASN A 105 -10.87 8.00 9.54
N LYS A 106 -9.99 8.70 10.28
CA LYS A 106 -10.36 9.91 11.02
C LYS A 106 -10.92 10.99 10.10
N ASN A 107 -10.26 11.24 8.96
CA ASN A 107 -10.71 12.22 7.98
C ASN A 107 -12.08 11.84 7.38
N LYS A 108 -12.28 10.55 7.07
CA LYS A 108 -13.56 10.04 6.57
C LYS A 108 -14.67 10.20 7.61
N SER A 109 -14.43 9.83 8.88
CA SER A 109 -15.39 10.02 9.96
C SER A 109 -15.73 11.49 10.20
N GLN A 110 -14.73 12.37 10.17
CA GLN A 110 -14.95 13.82 10.30
C GLN A 110 -15.78 14.37 9.14
N HIS A 111 -15.50 13.94 7.91
CA HIS A 111 -16.26 14.35 6.74
C HIS A 111 -17.72 13.90 6.81
N HIS A 112 -17.97 12.63 7.19
CA HIS A 112 -19.33 12.14 7.41
C HIS A 112 -20.06 12.92 8.50
N SER A 113 -19.39 13.24 9.62
CA SER A 113 -19.99 14.06 10.68
C SER A 113 -20.34 15.47 10.19
N ASN A 114 -19.45 16.12 9.42
CA ASN A 114 -19.72 17.44 8.86
C ASN A 114 -20.91 17.40 7.86
N GLN A 115 -20.98 16.37 7.01
CA GLN A 115 -22.11 16.19 6.09
C GLN A 115 -23.42 15.93 6.84
N GLU A 116 -23.40 15.12 7.89
CA GLU A 116 -24.58 14.89 8.74
C GLU A 116 -25.10 16.18 9.35
N ILE A 117 -24.21 17.05 9.84
CA ILE A 117 -24.58 18.38 10.38
C ILE A 117 -25.25 19.23 9.29
N GLN A 118 -24.68 19.28 8.08
CA GLN A 118 -25.26 20.03 6.97
C GLN A 118 -26.66 19.52 6.58
N TYR A 119 -26.86 18.21 6.53
CA TYR A 119 -28.18 17.63 6.24
C TYR A 119 -29.20 17.93 7.34
N ARG A 120 -28.76 17.94 8.61
CA ARG A 120 -29.59 18.36 9.74
C ARG A 120 -29.98 19.83 9.64
N GLU A 121 -29.07 20.71 9.22
CA GLU A 121 -29.35 22.13 8.99
C GLU A 121 -30.39 22.33 7.88
N ILE A 122 -30.20 21.68 6.72
CA ILE A 122 -31.14 21.73 5.59
C ILE A 122 -32.55 21.31 6.01
N LEU A 123 -32.66 20.28 6.86
CA LEU A 123 -33.96 19.81 7.37
C LEU A 123 -34.42 20.51 8.66
N CYS A 124 -33.72 21.53 9.13
CA CYS A 124 -34.00 22.23 10.41
C CYS A 124 -34.17 21.25 11.60
N LEU A 125 -33.38 20.19 11.61
CA LEU A 125 -33.33 19.18 12.67
C LEU A 125 -32.30 19.58 13.74
N PRO A 126 -32.42 19.04 14.98
CA PRO A 126 -31.40 19.23 16.00
C PRO A 126 -30.02 18.81 15.50
N LEU A 127 -29.00 19.66 15.68
CA LEU A 127 -27.63 19.39 15.22
C LEU A 127 -26.94 18.24 15.96
N GLN A 128 -27.46 17.88 17.13
CA GLN A 128 -26.93 16.82 17.99
C GLN A 128 -28.05 15.91 18.48
N GLY A 129 -27.67 14.70 18.90
CA GLY A 129 -28.59 13.70 19.44
C GLY A 129 -29.11 12.72 18.38
N ILE A 130 -29.72 11.65 18.87
CA ILE A 130 -30.23 10.55 18.05
C ILE A 130 -31.47 11.04 17.30
N LEU A 131 -31.44 10.94 15.97
CA LEU A 131 -32.62 11.13 15.14
C LEU A 131 -33.32 9.80 14.94
N ASN A 132 -34.64 9.81 14.98
CA ASN A 132 -35.44 8.69 14.50
C ASN A 132 -35.97 8.95 13.09
N THR A 133 -36.24 7.88 12.36
CA THR A 133 -36.74 7.94 10.98
C THR A 133 -38.03 8.75 10.85
N THR A 134 -38.87 8.76 11.88
CA THR A 134 -40.11 9.55 11.95
C THR A 134 -39.83 11.06 12.00
N GLN A 135 -38.84 11.51 12.77
CA GLN A 135 -38.43 12.91 12.85
C GLN A 135 -37.91 13.41 11.50
N ILE A 136 -37.05 12.63 10.84
CA ILE A 136 -36.50 12.97 9.51
C ILE A 136 -37.62 13.12 8.48
N LYS A 137 -38.52 12.13 8.38
CA LYS A 137 -39.65 12.16 7.43
C LYS A 137 -40.62 13.31 7.71
N SER A 138 -40.88 13.62 8.98
CA SER A 138 -41.75 14.72 9.38
C SER A 138 -41.16 16.09 9.03
N ALA A 139 -39.86 16.29 9.29
CA ALA A 139 -39.15 17.52 8.94
C ALA A 139 -39.11 17.74 7.42
N TYR A 140 -38.75 16.68 6.66
CA TYR A 140 -38.80 16.70 5.20
C TYR A 140 -40.17 17.12 4.68
N LYS A 141 -41.26 16.52 5.17
CA LYS A 141 -42.62 16.84 4.71
C LYS A 141 -43.01 18.30 4.97
N LYS A 142 -42.54 18.89 6.06
CA LYS A 142 -42.80 20.30 6.39
C LYS A 142 -42.10 21.24 5.41
N ILE A 143 -40.82 21.00 5.15
CA ILE A 143 -39.98 21.87 4.30
C ILE A 143 -40.29 21.65 2.82
N ALA A 144 -40.49 20.40 2.39
CA ALA A 144 -40.90 20.07 1.03
C ALA A 144 -42.21 20.74 0.62
N LYS A 145 -43.11 21.02 1.58
CA LYS A 145 -44.38 21.74 1.32
C LYS A 145 -44.18 23.24 1.09
N THR A 146 -43.14 23.85 1.65
CA THR A 146 -42.86 25.29 1.50
C THR A 146 -41.93 25.56 0.33
N GLU A 147 -40.97 24.67 0.07
CA GLU A 147 -39.93 24.83 -0.95
C GLU A 147 -40.26 24.10 -2.27
N HIS A 148 -41.49 23.57 -2.43
CA HIS A 148 -41.88 22.90 -3.67
C HIS A 148 -41.88 23.89 -4.85
N PRO A 149 -41.32 23.52 -6.03
CA PRO A 149 -41.33 24.39 -7.21
C PRO A 149 -42.72 24.89 -7.60
N ASP A 150 -43.73 24.01 -7.52
CA ASP A 150 -45.14 24.35 -7.80
C ASP A 150 -45.76 25.35 -6.81
N MET A 151 -45.11 25.60 -5.67
CA MET A 151 -45.51 26.59 -4.67
C MET A 151 -44.63 27.84 -4.67
N GLY A 152 -43.77 28.00 -5.69
CA GLY A 152 -42.85 29.13 -5.84
C GLY A 152 -41.46 28.91 -5.25
N GLY A 153 -41.14 27.67 -4.85
CA GLY A 153 -39.80 27.28 -4.39
C GLY A 153 -38.80 27.03 -5.53
N SER A 154 -37.52 26.83 -5.17
CA SER A 154 -36.46 26.51 -6.13
C SER A 154 -36.36 25.00 -6.35
N HIS A 155 -36.24 24.58 -7.61
CA HIS A 155 -35.98 23.18 -7.96
C HIS A 155 -34.65 22.68 -7.35
N GLU A 156 -33.63 23.53 -7.32
CA GLU A 156 -32.33 23.20 -6.73
C GLU A 156 -32.44 22.98 -5.21
N ASN A 157 -33.22 23.81 -4.50
CA ASN A 157 -33.47 23.63 -3.07
C ASN A 157 -34.18 22.30 -2.81
N PHE A 158 -35.19 21.96 -3.63
CA PHE A 158 -35.94 20.73 -3.47
C PHE A 158 -35.07 19.47 -3.66
N ILE A 159 -34.11 19.50 -4.58
CA ILE A 159 -33.11 18.43 -4.74
C ILE A 159 -32.28 18.30 -3.46
N GLN A 160 -31.71 19.39 -2.96
CA GLN A 160 -30.87 19.38 -1.74
C GLN A 160 -31.64 18.85 -0.51
N ILE A 161 -32.91 19.23 -0.36
CA ILE A 161 -33.78 18.75 0.73
C ILE A 161 -34.04 17.23 0.61
N THR A 162 -34.21 16.74 -0.61
CA THR A 162 -34.44 15.32 -0.89
C THR A 162 -33.18 14.51 -0.60
N GLU A 163 -32.02 14.97 -1.09
CA GLU A 163 -30.71 14.36 -0.84
C GLU A 163 -30.41 14.29 0.67
N ALA A 164 -30.65 15.39 1.40
CA ALA A 164 -30.44 15.44 2.85
C ALA A 164 -31.29 14.40 3.61
N LYS A 165 -32.56 14.21 3.19
CA LYS A 165 -33.45 13.22 3.79
C LYS A 165 -32.99 11.79 3.51
N GLU A 166 -32.59 11.48 2.28
CA GLU A 166 -32.10 10.14 1.93
C GLU A 166 -30.80 9.81 2.65
N ALA A 167 -29.85 10.76 2.69
CA ALA A 167 -28.59 10.58 3.39
C ALA A 167 -28.78 10.36 4.90
N LEU A 168 -29.66 11.12 5.56
CA LEU A 168 -29.93 10.93 6.99
C LEU A 168 -30.65 9.61 7.30
N LEU A 169 -31.50 9.10 6.39
CA LEU A 169 -32.14 7.80 6.58
C LEU A 169 -31.13 6.66 6.50
N LEU A 170 -30.14 6.73 5.60
CA LEU A 170 -29.06 5.74 5.50
C LEU A 170 -28.12 5.74 6.72
N ILE A 171 -27.95 6.89 7.38
CA ILE A 171 -27.13 7.01 8.61
C ILE A 171 -27.86 6.43 9.83
N CYS A 172 -29.20 6.40 9.81
CA CYS A 172 -30.04 5.98 10.94
C CYS A 172 -30.57 4.53 10.86
N GLU A 173 -30.28 3.80 9.76
CA GLU A 173 -30.50 2.34 9.65
C GLU A 173 -29.38 1.55 10.32
#